data_AF-X1FYM3-F1
#
_entry.id   AF-X1FYM3-F1
#
_cell.length_a   1.000
_cell.length_b   1.000
_cell.length_c   1.000
_cell.angle_alpha   90.00
_cell.angle_beta   90.00
_cell.angle_gamma   90.00
#
_symmetry.space_group_name_H-M   'P 1'
#
loop_
_entity.id
_entity.type
_entity.pdbx_description
1 polymer ?
#
loop_
_entity_poly.entity_id
_entity_poly.type
_entity_poly.pdbx_seq_one_letter_code
_entity_poly.pdbx_strand_id
1 'polypeptide(L)'
;MCEHFGLDPKFDAESFLPPPAASEIRVDLDAGDTQNVIHETVQQVYAINRDDFNTREILMTPAGQRGKFFDDLRKNYPARREFQNTRVVLDTESKKNLSKKLKGVGFQIANLQSV
;
A
#
# COMPACT_ATOMS: atom_id res chain seq x y z
N MET A 1 22.40 2.63 16.28
CA MET A 1 22.90 2.12 17.59
C MET A 1 23.94 1.01 17.40
N CYS A 2 23.68 -0.07 16.64
CA CYS A 2 24.68 -1.10 16.36
C CYS A 2 25.98 -0.54 15.76
N GLU A 3 25.87 0.33 14.75
CA GLU A 3 27.01 1.03 14.13
C GLU A 3 27.87 1.80 15.13
N HIS A 4 27.24 2.54 16.06
CA HIS A 4 27.96 3.29 17.10
C HIS A 4 28.81 2.36 18.01
N PHE A 5 28.37 1.12 18.23
CA PHE A 5 29.07 0.14 19.04
C PHE A 5 29.91 -0.86 18.21
N GLY A 6 30.03 -0.67 16.89
CA GLY A 6 30.74 -1.59 16.00
C GLY A 6 30.13 -3.00 15.95
N LEU A 7 28.82 -3.11 16.16
CA LEU A 7 28.09 -4.39 16.11
C LEU A 7 27.39 -4.56 14.77
N ASP A 8 27.32 -5.80 14.29
CA ASP A 8 26.47 -6.14 13.15
C ASP A 8 24.98 -6.14 13.56
N PRO A 9 24.10 -5.49 12.78
CA PRO A 9 22.67 -5.52 13.03
C PRO A 9 22.11 -6.94 12.85
N LYS A 10 21.46 -7.47 13.89
CA LYS A 10 20.89 -8.83 13.90
C LYS A 10 19.43 -8.88 13.45
N PHE A 11 18.72 -7.76 13.54
CA PHE A 11 17.30 -7.65 13.22
C PHE A 11 17.06 -6.37 12.45
N ASP A 12 16.13 -6.43 11.53
CA ASP A 12 15.59 -5.29 10.79
C ASP A 12 14.11 -5.08 11.15
N ALA A 13 13.45 -4.13 10.47
CA ALA A 13 12.03 -3.88 10.70
C ALA A 13 11.17 -5.09 10.33
N GLU A 14 11.51 -5.80 9.24
CA GLU A 14 10.77 -6.96 8.75
C GLU A 14 10.74 -8.10 9.77
N SER A 15 11.82 -8.24 10.55
CA SER A 15 11.95 -9.22 11.63
C SER A 15 10.84 -9.17 12.69
N PHE A 16 10.08 -8.07 12.76
CA PHE A 16 9.03 -7.86 13.77
C PHE A 16 7.64 -7.61 13.17
N LEU A 17 7.50 -7.58 11.84
CA LEU A 17 6.20 -7.31 11.21
C LEU A 17 5.33 -8.58 11.17
N PRO A 18 4.02 -8.50 11.46
CA PRO A 18 3.11 -9.61 11.25
C PRO A 18 2.94 -9.88 9.75
N PRO A 19 2.63 -11.13 9.34
CA PRO A 19 2.45 -11.48 7.94
C PRO A 19 1.36 -10.60 7.28
N PRO A 20 1.52 -10.24 5.99
CA PRO A 20 0.56 -9.39 5.29
C PRO A 20 -0.80 -10.08 5.13
N ALA A 21 -1.90 -9.34 5.34
CA ALA A 21 -3.27 -9.85 5.28
C ALA A 21 -3.81 -10.04 3.84
N ALA A 22 -3.25 -9.33 2.87
CA ALA A 22 -3.53 -9.47 1.44
C ALA A 22 -2.19 -9.44 0.69
N SER A 23 -1.60 -10.63 0.55
CA SER A 23 -0.26 -10.78 -0.03
C SER A 23 -0.25 -10.75 -1.55
N GLU A 24 -1.41 -10.84 -2.22
CA GLU A 24 -1.49 -11.03 -3.67
C GLU A 24 -2.67 -10.24 -4.30
N ILE A 25 -2.39 -9.52 -5.39
CA ILE A 25 -3.39 -8.91 -6.29
C ILE A 25 -3.20 -9.54 -7.67
N ARG A 26 -4.27 -10.09 -8.25
CA ARG A 26 -4.26 -10.59 -9.63
C ARG A 26 -4.84 -9.55 -10.55
N VAL A 27 -4.08 -9.17 -11.57
CA VAL A 27 -4.52 -8.20 -12.57
C VAL A 27 -5.08 -8.96 -13.77
N ASP A 28 -6.31 -8.63 -14.14
CA ASP A 28 -6.96 -9.20 -15.32
C ASP A 28 -6.28 -8.69 -16.60
N LEU A 29 -6.14 -9.58 -17.59
CA LEU A 29 -5.44 -9.35 -18.84
C LEU A 29 -6.24 -8.43 -19.79
N ASP A 30 -7.55 -8.34 -19.60
CA ASP A 30 -8.44 -7.45 -20.37
C ASP A 30 -8.73 -6.12 -19.66
N ALA A 31 -8.11 -5.88 -18.50
CA ALA A 31 -8.35 -4.70 -17.69
C ALA A 31 -7.79 -3.44 -18.37
N GLY A 32 -8.63 -2.80 -19.20
CA GLY A 32 -8.56 -1.38 -19.57
C GLY A 32 -7.20 -0.83 -20.00
N ASP A 33 -7.05 0.48 -19.87
CA ASP A 33 -5.77 1.16 -20.09
C ASP A 33 -4.82 0.98 -18.90
N THR A 34 -3.52 1.16 -19.16
CA THR A 34 -2.47 0.98 -18.15
C THR A 34 -2.62 1.91 -16.94
N GLN A 35 -3.15 3.12 -17.10
CA GLN A 35 -3.30 4.05 -15.97
C GLN A 35 -4.41 3.59 -15.03
N ASN A 36 -5.55 3.16 -15.58
CA ASN A 36 -6.66 2.64 -14.79
C ASN A 36 -6.25 1.40 -13.99
N VAL A 37 -5.51 0.47 -14.59
CA VAL A 37 -5.00 -0.70 -13.87
C VAL A 37 -4.10 -0.32 -12.70
N ILE A 38 -3.19 0.63 -12.91
CA ILE A 38 -2.31 1.11 -11.84
C ILE A 38 -3.13 1.77 -10.73
N HIS A 39 -4.11 2.60 -11.10
CA HIS A 39 -4.99 3.27 -10.16
C HIS A 39 -5.76 2.25 -9.30
N GLU A 40 -6.42 1.28 -9.93
CA GLU A 40 -7.17 0.23 -9.24
C GLU A 40 -6.29 -0.63 -8.32
N THR A 41 -5.09 -1.01 -8.81
CA THR A 41 -4.13 -1.78 -8.01
C THR A 41 -3.67 -1.01 -6.77
N VAL A 42 -3.43 0.31 -6.90
CA VAL A 42 -3.09 1.18 -5.77
C VAL A 42 -4.26 1.32 -4.79
N GLN A 43 -5.48 1.52 -5.29
CA GLN A 43 -6.67 1.67 -4.44
C GLN A 43 -6.96 0.41 -3.60
N GLN A 44 -6.62 -0.79 -4.09
CA GLN A 44 -6.74 -2.04 -3.33
C GLN A 44 -5.84 -2.10 -2.09
N VAL A 45 -4.66 -1.45 -2.13
CA VAL A 45 -3.74 -1.39 -0.97
C VAL A 45 -4.00 -0.15 -0.12
N TYR A 46 -4.26 1.00 -0.76
CA TYR A 46 -4.47 2.26 -0.05
C TYR A 46 -5.43 3.19 -0.80
N ALA A 47 -6.70 3.18 -0.38
CA ALA A 47 -7.73 4.09 -0.85
C ALA A 47 -7.71 5.42 -0.07
N ILE A 48 -6.91 6.38 -0.53
CA ILE A 48 -6.75 7.72 0.09
C ILE A 48 -8.09 8.46 0.30
N ASN A 49 -9.08 8.22 -0.56
CA ASN A 49 -10.39 8.86 -0.48
C ASN A 49 -11.12 8.57 0.83
N ARG A 50 -10.83 7.44 1.49
CA ARG A 50 -11.41 7.11 2.81
C ARG A 50 -10.90 8.08 3.88
N ASP A 51 -9.61 8.39 3.86
CA ASP A 51 -9.00 9.32 4.82
C ASP A 51 -9.47 10.75 4.55
N ASP A 52 -9.58 11.14 3.28
CA ASP A 52 -10.14 12.44 2.88
C ASP A 52 -11.58 12.59 3.38
N PHE A 53 -12.44 11.59 3.13
CA PHE A 53 -13.82 11.59 3.58
C PHE A 53 -13.92 11.76 5.10
N ASN A 54 -13.20 10.92 5.86
CA ASN A 54 -13.18 10.99 7.33
C ASN A 54 -12.67 12.35 7.83
N THR A 55 -11.68 12.93 7.15
CA THR A 55 -11.14 14.23 7.53
C THR A 55 -12.14 15.36 7.27
N ARG A 56 -12.91 15.30 6.16
CA ARG A 56 -13.91 16.33 5.83
C ARG A 56 -15.04 16.42 6.84
N GLU A 57 -15.34 15.36 7.59
CA GLU A 57 -16.33 15.38 8.68
C GLU A 57 -15.99 16.40 9.78
N ILE A 58 -14.74 16.84 9.88
CA ILE A 58 -14.32 17.91 10.80
C ILE A 58 -15.08 19.22 10.58
N LEU A 59 -15.57 19.48 9.36
CA LEU A 59 -16.36 20.67 9.04
C LEU A 59 -17.70 20.69 9.79
N MET A 60 -18.25 19.52 10.08
CA MET A 60 -19.48 19.32 10.86
C MET A 60 -19.23 19.31 12.36
N THR A 61 -17.96 19.29 12.79
CA THR A 61 -17.57 19.27 14.20
C THR A 61 -17.53 20.70 14.78
N PRO A 62 -18.09 20.94 16.00
CA PRO A 62 -18.01 22.24 16.67
C PRO A 62 -16.56 22.73 16.83
N ALA A 63 -16.32 24.04 16.68
CA ALA A 63 -14.96 24.61 16.64
C ALA A 63 -14.05 24.17 17.80
N GLY A 64 -14.58 24.14 19.03
CA GLY A 64 -13.82 23.72 20.22
C GLY A 64 -13.50 22.21 20.29
N GLN A 65 -14.13 21.38 19.46
CA GLN A 65 -13.92 19.93 19.42
C GLN A 65 -13.08 19.46 18.22
N ARG A 66 -12.84 20.34 17.23
CA ARG A 66 -12.11 19.99 15.99
C ARG A 66 -10.70 19.48 16.25
N GLY A 67 -9.98 20.06 17.22
CA GLY A 67 -8.64 19.61 17.60
C GLY A 67 -8.66 18.16 18.08
N LYS A 68 -9.54 17.86 19.04
CA LYS A 68 -9.75 16.49 19.54
C LYS A 68 -10.14 15.53 18.43
N PHE A 69 -11.05 15.92 17.54
CA PHE A 69 -11.48 15.10 16.41
C PHE A 69 -10.30 14.74 15.49
N PHE A 70 -9.49 15.73 15.11
CA PHE A 70 -8.31 15.51 14.27
C PHE A 70 -7.27 14.58 14.94
N ASP A 71 -7.05 14.77 16.24
CA ASP A 71 -6.16 13.91 17.01
C ASP A 71 -6.69 12.47 17.10
N ASP A 72 -8.01 12.29 17.25
CA ASP A 72 -8.63 10.97 17.32
C ASP A 72 -8.51 10.21 15.98
N LEU A 73 -8.58 10.91 14.82
CA LEU A 73 -8.32 10.31 13.51
C LEU A 73 -6.87 9.77 13.39
N ARG A 74 -5.91 10.52 13.93
CA ARG A 74 -4.48 10.14 13.90
C ARG A 74 -4.16 9.03 14.90
N LYS A 75 -4.73 9.11 16.10
CA LYS A 75 -4.49 8.15 17.19
C LYS A 75 -5.08 6.78 16.86
N ASN A 76 -6.24 6.74 16.22
CA ASN A 76 -6.93 5.51 15.84
C ASN A 76 -6.80 5.22 14.34
N TYR A 77 -5.70 5.69 13.72
CA TYR A 77 -5.49 5.52 12.29
C TYR A 77 -5.44 4.02 11.95
N PRO A 78 -6.20 3.57 10.93
CA PRO A 78 -6.23 2.17 10.53
C PRO A 78 -4.85 1.70 10.06
N ALA A 79 -4.61 0.39 10.19
CA ALA A 79 -3.39 -0.21 9.65
C ALA A 79 -3.30 0.02 8.13
N ARG A 80 -2.26 0.73 7.69
CA ARG A 80 -1.92 0.96 6.28
C ARG A 80 -0.70 0.14 5.92
N ARG A 81 -0.76 -0.61 4.81
CA ARG A 81 0.39 -1.34 4.27
C ARG A 81 1.07 -0.54 3.18
N GLU A 82 2.38 -0.75 3.04
CA GLU A 82 3.16 -0.22 1.91
C GLU A 82 3.16 -1.21 0.74
N PHE A 83 3.25 -0.72 -0.49
CA PHE A 83 3.12 -1.52 -1.72
C PHE A 83 4.14 -2.66 -1.81
N GLN A 84 5.32 -2.52 -1.22
CA GLN A 84 6.36 -3.55 -1.20
C GLN A 84 5.95 -4.84 -0.46
N ASN A 85 4.88 -4.77 0.33
CA ASN A 85 4.30 -5.92 1.04
C ASN A 85 3.23 -6.65 0.21
N THR A 86 2.97 -6.23 -1.03
CA THR A 86 1.94 -6.79 -1.91
C THR A 86 2.53 -7.25 -3.23
N ARG A 87 2.21 -8.49 -3.61
CA ARG A 87 2.62 -9.10 -4.88
C ARG A 87 1.53 -8.95 -5.92
N VAL A 88 1.86 -8.34 -7.06
CA VAL A 88 0.96 -8.26 -8.20
C VAL A 88 1.29 -9.37 -9.18
N VAL A 89 0.28 -10.17 -9.53
CA VAL A 89 0.38 -11.30 -10.45
C VAL A 89 -0.28 -10.93 -11.77
N LEU A 90 0.50 -11.00 -12.85
CA LEU A 90 0.09 -10.70 -14.21
C LEU A 90 0.98 -11.43 -15.21
N ASP A 91 0.56 -11.52 -16.47
CA ASP A 91 1.42 -12.03 -17.55
C ASP A 91 2.51 -11.01 -17.83
N THR A 92 3.72 -11.26 -17.31
CA THR A 92 4.83 -10.31 -17.43
C THR A 92 5.36 -10.22 -18.85
N GLU A 93 5.10 -11.22 -19.70
CA GLU A 93 5.56 -11.22 -21.09
C GLU A 93 4.67 -10.35 -21.98
N SER A 94 3.34 -10.52 -21.92
CA SER A 94 2.43 -9.66 -22.68
C SER A 94 2.28 -8.26 -22.08
N LYS A 95 2.49 -8.09 -20.77
CA LYS A 95 2.29 -6.82 -20.05
C LYS A 95 3.60 -6.19 -19.52
N LYS A 96 4.71 -6.33 -20.24
CA LYS A 96 6.04 -5.79 -19.84
C LYS A 96 6.05 -4.33 -19.38
N ASN A 97 5.30 -3.45 -20.06
CA ASN A 97 5.26 -2.03 -19.69
C ASN A 97 4.54 -1.80 -18.36
N LEU A 98 3.41 -2.46 -18.16
CA LEU A 98 2.61 -2.37 -16.95
C LEU A 98 3.37 -2.98 -15.75
N SER A 99 3.98 -4.15 -15.93
CA SER A 99 4.78 -4.79 -14.87
C SER A 99 5.94 -3.91 -14.41
N LYS A 100 6.66 -3.26 -15.35
CA LYS A 100 7.73 -2.30 -15.03
C LYS A 100 7.21 -1.09 -14.25
N LYS A 101 6.05 -0.54 -14.63
CA LYS A 101 5.43 0.60 -13.94
C LYS A 101 4.98 0.25 -12.54
N LEU A 102 4.28 -0.88 -12.35
CA LEU A 102 3.85 -1.36 -11.04
C LEU A 102 5.04 -1.62 -10.12
N LYS A 103 6.12 -2.22 -10.65
CA LYS A 103 7.38 -2.36 -9.92
C LYS A 103 7.98 -1.00 -9.52
N GLY A 104 7.94 -0.01 -10.41
CA GLY A 104 8.41 1.35 -10.14
C GLY A 104 7.59 2.09 -9.08
N VAL A 105 6.30 1.77 -8.93
CA VAL A 105 5.45 2.27 -7.85
C VAL A 105 5.82 1.64 -6.49
N GLY A 106 6.41 0.44 -6.50
CA GLY A 106 6.90 -0.24 -5.29
C GLY A 106 6.25 -1.61 -5.05
N PHE A 107 5.43 -2.13 -5.96
CA PHE A 107 4.88 -3.49 -5.84
C PHE A 107 5.93 -4.56 -6.11
N GLN A 108 5.78 -5.72 -5.46
CA GLN A 108 6.43 -6.94 -5.92
C GLN A 108 5.69 -7.48 -7.15
N ILE A 109 6.40 -8.05 -8.13
CA ILE A 109 5.81 -8.60 -9.35
C ILE A 109 6.04 -10.10 -9.40
N ALA A 110 5.01 -10.86 -9.75
CA ALA A 110 5.13 -12.28 -10.11
C ALA A 110 4.42 -12.56 -11.44
N ASN A 111 4.97 -13.51 -12.20
CA ASN A 111 4.39 -13.92 -13.47
C ASN A 111 3.22 -14.89 -13.23
N LEU A 112 2.16 -14.78 -14.04
CA LEU A 112 1.14 -15.83 -14.12
C LEU A 112 1.84 -17.14 -14.54
N GLN A 113 1.87 -18.14 -13.65
CA GLN A 113 2.34 -19.46 -14.03
C GLN A 113 1.32 -20.04 -15.03
N SER A 114 1.80 -20.42 -16.21
CA SER A 114 1.05 -21.29 -17.11
C SER A 114 0.87 -22.64 -16.40
N VAL A 115 -0.38 -22.98 -16.09
CA VAL A 115 -0.74 -24.37 -15.77
C VAL A 115 -0.55 -25.22 -17.02
#